data_AF-A0A519YUZ7-F1
#
_entry.id   AF-A0A519YUZ7-F1
#
_cell.length_a   1.000
_cell.length_b   1.000
_cell.length_c   1.000
_cell.angle_alpha   90.00
_cell.angle_beta   90.00
_cell.angle_gamma   90.00
#
_symmetry.space_group_name_H-M   'P 1'
#
loop_
_entity.id
_entity.type
_entity.pdbx_description
1 polymer ?
#
loop_
_entity_poly.entity_id
_entity_poly.type
_entity_poly.pdbx_seq_one_letter_code
_entity_poly.pdbx_strand_id
1 'polypeptide(L)' 'VVVEEAWPLASLSGELAYIVQRRAFDYLDAPVIRITCADVPLPYAPTLIEASLPNVARVVKAVKEVTYSAA' A
#
# COMPACT_ATOMS: atom_id res chain seq x y z
N VAL A 1 -6.81 -3.43 -0.38
CA VAL A 1 -5.40 -3.04 -0.11
C VAL A 1 -4.56 -3.50 -1.28
N VAL A 2 -3.71 -2.62 -1.81
CA VAL A 2 -2.77 -2.95 -2.90
C VAL A 2 -1.35 -2.89 -2.34
N VAL A 3 -0.52 -3.87 -2.63
CA VAL A 3 0.87 -3.94 -2.18
C VAL A 3 1.79 -3.99 -3.40
N GLU A 4 2.80 -3.13 -3.41
CA GLU A 4 3.77 -3.02 -4.50
C GLU A 4 5.13 -2.58 -3.95
N GLU A 5 6.22 -2.95 -4.62
CA GLU A 5 7.58 -2.56 -4.23
C GLU A 5 8.08 -1.29 -4.94
N ALA A 6 7.32 -0.80 -5.93
CA ALA A 6 7.64 0.45 -6.62
C ALA A 6 7.48 1.66 -5.69
N TRP A 7 7.97 2.81 -6.16
CA TRP A 7 7.77 4.10 -5.51
C TRP A 7 6.29 4.50 -5.46
N PRO A 8 5.88 5.37 -4.52
CA PRO A 8 4.48 5.79 -4.40
C PRO A 8 3.99 6.59 -5.62
N LEU A 9 4.89 7.31 -6.29
CA LEU A 9 4.62 8.10 -7.48
C LEU A 9 4.75 7.26 -8.76
N ALA A 10 3.82 7.44 -9.69
CA ALA A 10 3.80 6.79 -11.01
C ALA A 10 3.86 5.24 -10.96
N SER A 11 3.34 4.64 -9.90
CA SER A 11 3.29 3.18 -9.73
C SER A 11 1.98 2.57 -10.21
N LEU A 12 2.02 1.25 -10.48
CA LEU A 12 0.88 0.50 -10.97
C LEU A 12 -0.26 0.49 -9.95
N SER A 13 0.08 0.51 -8.65
CA SER A 13 -0.89 0.61 -7.56
C SER A 13 -1.79 1.84 -7.67
N GLY A 14 -1.29 2.96 -8.20
CA GLY A 14 -2.08 4.17 -8.43
C GLY A 14 -3.19 3.96 -9.46
N GLU A 15 -2.84 3.37 -10.61
CA GLU A 15 -3.82 3.06 -11.66
C GLU A 15 -4.81 1.98 -11.21
N LEU A 16 -4.34 0.95 -10.50
CA LEU A 16 -5.22 -0.10 -9.99
C LEU A 16 -6.25 0.48 -9.01
N ALA A 17 -5.82 1.34 -8.09
CA ALA A 17 -6.73 2.02 -7.15
C ALA A 17 -7.75 2.90 -7.89
N TYR A 18 -7.32 3.63 -8.93
CA TYR A 18 -8.20 4.45 -9.75
C TYR A 18 -9.24 3.60 -10.51
N ILE A 19 -8.82 2.51 -11.16
CA ILE A 19 -9.72 1.62 -11.91
C ILE A 19 -10.77 1.01 -10.98
N VAL A 20 -10.36 0.53 -9.81
CA VAL A 20 -11.26 -0.06 -8.81
C VAL A 20 -12.26 0.98 -8.33
N GLN A 21 -11.78 2.18 -8.00
CA GLN A 21 -12.65 3.28 -7.56
C GLN A 21 -13.60 3.74 -8.69
N ARG A 22 -13.19 3.70 -9.96
CA ARG A 22 -14.03 4.12 -11.09
C ARG A 22 -15.08 3.08 -11.48
N ARG A 23 -14.76 1.78 -11.41
CA ARG A 23 -15.62 0.69 -11.91
C ARG A 23 -16.43 -0.02 -10.84
N ALA A 24 -15.97 0.01 -9.60
CA ALA A 24 -16.55 -0.78 -8.51
C ALA A 24 -16.77 0.06 -7.23
N PHE A 25 -16.98 1.37 -7.37
CA PHE A 25 -17.19 2.27 -6.23
C PHE A 25 -18.28 1.80 -5.28
N ASP A 26 -19.43 1.41 -5.84
CA ASP A 26 -20.61 1.00 -5.06
C ASP A 26 -20.39 -0.30 -4.26
N TYR A 27 -19.36 -1.07 -4.60
CA TYR A 27 -18.98 -2.30 -3.90
C TYR A 27 -17.87 -2.10 -2.86
N LEU A 28 -17.33 -0.87 -2.71
CA LEU A 28 -16.26 -0.57 -1.76
C LEU A 28 -16.84 -0.11 -0.42
N ASP A 29 -16.75 -0.98 0.59
CA ASP A 29 -17.11 -0.64 1.97
C ASP A 29 -16.04 0.23 2.67
N ALA A 30 -14.85 0.34 2.09
CA ALA A 30 -13.70 1.05 2.65
C ALA A 30 -12.77 1.56 1.54
N PRO A 31 -11.99 2.63 1.81
CA PRO A 31 -11.07 3.20 0.83
C PRO A 31 -9.95 2.24 0.45
N VAL A 32 -9.50 2.33 -0.81
CA VAL A 32 -8.39 1.52 -1.31
C VAL A 32 -7.06 2.06 -0.76
N ILE A 33 -6.50 1.40 0.24
CA ILE A 33 -5.16 1.71 0.76
C ILE A 33 -4.08 1.08 -0.13
N ARG A 34 -3.02 1.84 -0.41
CA ARG A 34 -1.84 1.42 -1.15
C ARG A 34 -0.63 1.35 -0.24
N ILE A 35 0.14 0.27 -0.34
CA ILE A 35 1.39 0.06 0.37
C ILE A 35 2.49 -0.02 -0.67
N THR A 36 3.39 0.96 -0.63
CA THR A 36 4.54 1.08 -1.52
C THR A 36 5.84 1.11 -0.73
N CYS A 37 6.95 1.06 -1.45
CA CYS A 37 8.25 1.40 -0.89
C CYS A 37 8.26 2.87 -0.43
N ALA A 38 9.20 3.22 0.45
CA ALA A 38 9.42 4.61 0.84
C ALA A 38 9.83 5.46 -0.38
N ASP A 39 9.49 6.75 -0.35
CA ASP A 39 9.79 7.70 -1.45
C ASP A 39 11.25 8.18 -1.40
N VAL A 40 12.17 7.22 -1.43
CA VAL A 40 13.61 7.43 -1.39
C VAL A 40 14.30 6.44 -2.33
N PRO A 41 15.48 6.79 -2.87
CA PRO A 41 16.36 5.81 -3.50
C PRO A 41 16.67 4.67 -2.52
N LEU A 42 16.76 3.44 -3.02
CA LEU A 42 16.99 2.28 -2.18
C LEU A 42 18.32 2.43 -1.41
N PRO A 43 18.29 2.43 -0.06
CA PRO A 43 19.48 2.58 0.75
C PRO A 43 20.31 1.29 0.77
N TYR A 44 21.62 1.41 1.03
CA TYR A 44 22.51 0.25 1.17
C TYR A 44 22.47 -0.40 2.56
N ALA A 45 22.23 0.40 3.61
CA ALA A 45 22.25 -0.09 4.99
C ALA A 45 21.07 -1.06 5.24
N PRO A 46 21.31 -2.29 5.76
CA PRO A 46 20.25 -3.30 5.94
C PRO A 46 19.04 -2.82 6.74
N THR A 47 19.29 -2.05 7.80
CA THR A 47 18.24 -1.47 8.64
C THR A 47 17.33 -0.49 7.89
N LEU A 48 17.89 0.22 6.91
CA LEU A 48 17.15 1.16 6.08
C LEU A 48 16.44 0.45 4.93
N ILE A 49 16.97 -0.67 4.44
CA ILE A 49 16.30 -1.51 3.43
C ILE A 49 15.01 -2.07 4.02
N GLU A 50 15.06 -2.65 5.21
CA GLU A 50 13.88 -3.20 5.91
C GLU A 50 12.82 -2.13 6.20
N ALA A 51 13.25 -0.90 6.50
CA ALA A 51 12.33 0.22 6.71
C ALA A 51 11.71 0.75 5.40
N SER A 52 12.46 0.71 4.30
CA SER A 52 12.02 1.23 3.01
C SER A 52 11.03 0.28 2.33
N LEU A 53 11.32 -1.03 2.38
CA LEU A 53 10.51 -2.04 1.73
C LEU A 53 9.14 -2.22 2.40
N PRO A 54 8.12 -2.68 1.65
CA PRO A 54 6.88 -3.16 2.25
C PRO A 54 7.16 -4.32 3.21
N ASN A 55 6.65 -4.23 4.44
CA ASN A 55 6.84 -5.27 5.45
C ASN A 55 5.50 -5.87 5.89
N VAL A 56 5.55 -7.10 6.43
CA VAL A 56 4.35 -7.85 6.84
C VAL A 56 3.54 -7.07 7.87
N ALA A 57 4.20 -6.39 8.81
CA ALA A 57 3.52 -5.60 9.84
C ALA A 57 2.69 -4.44 9.25
N ARG A 58 3.22 -3.73 8.25
CA ARG A 58 2.53 -2.65 7.51
C ARG A 58 1.34 -3.19 6.73
N VAL A 59 1.50 -4.36 6.09
CA VAL A 59 0.41 -5.03 5.37
C VAL A 59 -0.72 -5.41 6.32
N VAL A 60 -0.41 -6.09 7.42
CA VAL A 60 -1.42 -6.50 8.41
C VAL A 60 -2.12 -5.28 9.01
N LYS A 61 -1.38 -4.21 9.34
CA LYS A 61 -1.97 -2.96 9.86
C LYS A 61 -2.95 -2.35 8.86
N ALA A 62 -2.57 -2.22 7.59
CA ALA A 62 -3.43 -1.65 6.56
C ALA A 62 -4.68 -2.52 6.29
N VAL A 63 -4.55 -3.84 6.34
CA VAL A 63 -5.71 -4.74 6.21
C VAL A 63 -6.67 -4.55 7.37
N LYS A 64 -6.17 -4.54 8.61
CA LYS A 64 -7.00 -4.31 9.80
C LYS A 64 -7.69 -2.96 9.80
N GLU A 65 -7.04 -1.93 9.27
CA GLU A 65 -7.62 -0.59 9.10
C GLU A 65 -8.81 -0.61 8.13
N VAL A 66 -8.68 -1.29 6.99
CA VAL A 66 -9.76 -1.42 5.99
C VAL A 66 -10.90 -2.33 6.47
N THR A 67 -10.60 -3.38 7.23
CA THR A 67 -11.64 -4.28 7.77
C THR A 67 -12.24 -3.77 9.08
N TYR A 68 -11.85 -2.58 9.54
CA TYR A 68 -12.23 -1.98 10.83
C TYR A 68 -12.11 -2.96 12.00
N SER A 69 -11.18 -3.91 11.92
CA SER A 69 -11.00 -5.00 12.89
C SER A 69 -10.00 -4.64 13.98
N ALA A 70 -9.69 -3.35 14.13
CA ALA A 70 -8.75 -2.85 15.12
C ALA A 70 -9.42 -2.74 16.50
N ALA A 71 -9.07 -3.70 17.36
CA ALA A 71 -8.74 -3.44 18.76
C ALA A 71 -7.24 -3.20 18.86
#